data_AF-A0A8J5D186-F1
#
_entry.id   AF-A0A8J5D186-F1
#
_cell.length_a   1.000
_cell.length_b   1.000
_cell.length_c   1.000
_cell.angle_alpha   90.00
_cell.angle_beta   90.00
_cell.angle_gamma   90.00
#
_symmetry.space_group_name_H-M   'P 1'
#
loop_
_entity.id
_entity.type
_entity.pdbx_description
1 polymer ?
#
loop_
_entity_poly.entity_id
_entity_poly.type
_entity_poly.pdbx_seq_one_letter_code
_entity_poly.pdbx_strand_id
1 'polypeptide(L)'
;MSLVYEDGVLVSGSLQALVQHAVPTAVYYPDTAYLFAFLLSSRLFVKPHELLQRVCEVGFTQQGLKDNDLSTINKDKLGRFVAHMVQLLGEWSETFPYDFRDERMMGGVRTMTHRCIALQPALRRDVTQVHVSRDLIPYTTQ
;
A
#
# COMPACT_ATOMS: atom_id res chain seq x y z
N MET A 1 11.30 -7.58 17.52
CA MET A 1 10.37 -8.03 16.46
C MET A 1 11.24 -8.32 15.25
N SER A 2 11.54 -9.60 15.00
CA SER A 2 12.57 -10.00 14.06
C SER A 2 11.95 -10.67 12.85
N LEU A 3 12.47 -10.35 11.67
CA LEU A 3 12.43 -11.25 10.53
C LEU A 3 13.52 -12.32 10.76
N VAL A 4 13.26 -13.53 10.31
CA VAL A 4 14.19 -14.67 10.39
C VAL A 4 14.54 -15.10 8.98
N TYR A 5 15.83 -15.05 8.67
CA TYR A 5 16.37 -15.43 7.38
C TYR A 5 17.20 -16.69 7.50
N GLU A 6 17.05 -17.60 6.54
CA GLU A 6 17.93 -18.75 6.35
C GLU A 6 18.44 -18.72 4.90
N ASP A 7 19.75 -18.79 4.71
CA ASP A 7 20.41 -18.69 3.40
C ASP A 7 19.99 -17.47 2.55
N GLY A 8 19.70 -16.35 3.21
CA GLY A 8 19.25 -15.11 2.56
C GLY A 8 17.76 -15.09 2.18
N VAL A 9 17.03 -16.17 2.46
CA VAL A 9 15.58 -16.28 2.22
C VAL A 9 14.83 -15.95 3.50
N LEU A 10 13.79 -15.13 3.40
CA LEU A 10 12.90 -14.85 4.53
C LEU A 10 12.05 -16.08 4.84
N VAL A 11 12.27 -16.70 6.01
CA VAL A 11 11.57 -17.94 6.42
C VAL A 11 10.41 -17.64 7.35
N SER A 12 10.57 -16.70 8.29
CA SER A 12 9.50 -16.37 9.24
C SER A 12 9.66 -14.97 9.84
N GLY A 13 8.64 -14.53 10.56
CA GLY A 13 8.66 -13.28 11.30
C GLY A 13 7.35 -13.05 12.03
N SER A 14 7.33 -12.07 12.93
CA SER A 14 6.05 -11.63 13.50
C SER A 14 5.20 -10.97 12.42
N LEU A 15 3.87 -11.04 12.52
CA LEU A 15 2.97 -10.39 11.57
C LEU A 15 3.30 -8.90 11.38
N GLN A 16 3.68 -8.20 12.45
CA GLN A 16 4.09 -6.80 12.37
C GLN A 16 5.37 -6.60 11.54
N ALA A 17 6.38 -7.45 11.71
CA ALA A 17 7.62 -7.37 10.93
C ALA A 17 7.36 -7.70 9.45
N LEU A 18 6.51 -8.68 9.17
CA LEU A 18 6.11 -9.05 7.81
C LEU A 18 5.32 -7.92 7.13
N VAL A 19 4.40 -7.27 7.85
CA VAL A 19 3.70 -6.06 7.36
C VAL A 19 4.70 -4.95 7.07
N GLN A 20 5.64 -4.68 7.97
CA GLN A 20 6.69 -3.68 7.74
C GLN A 20 7.54 -3.98 6.51
N HIS A 21 7.83 -5.25 6.26
CA HIS A 21 8.60 -5.68 5.08
C HIS A 21 7.79 -5.58 3.78
N ALA A 22 6.47 -5.73 3.84
CA ALA A 22 5.56 -5.58 2.70
C ALA A 22 5.27 -4.12 2.33
N VAL A 23 5.58 -3.17 3.21
CA VAL A 23 5.33 -1.74 2.98
C VAL A 23 6.50 -1.15 2.18
N PRO A 24 6.25 -0.59 0.98
CA PRO A 24 7.29 0.05 0.21
C PRO A 24 7.73 1.38 0.83
N THR A 25 8.95 1.81 0.49
CA THR A 25 9.49 3.13 0.83
C THR A 25 9.94 3.85 -0.44
N ALA A 26 10.47 5.07 -0.34
CA ALA A 26 11.01 5.80 -1.49
C ALA A 26 12.19 5.10 -2.22
N VAL A 27 12.84 4.13 -1.56
CA VAL A 27 14.05 3.45 -2.08
C VAL A 27 13.96 1.92 -2.03
N TYR A 28 12.81 1.38 -1.63
CA TYR A 28 12.60 -0.06 -1.48
C TYR A 28 11.19 -0.41 -1.96
N TYR A 29 11.12 -1.47 -2.76
CA TYR A 29 9.89 -2.16 -3.11
C TYR A 29 10.07 -3.65 -2.75
N PRO A 30 9.09 -4.29 -2.09
CA PRO A 30 9.19 -5.70 -1.73
C PRO A 30 9.27 -6.60 -2.96
N ASP A 31 9.98 -7.73 -2.82
CA ASP A 31 10.03 -8.75 -3.87
C ASP A 31 8.62 -9.27 -4.20
N THR A 32 8.33 -9.47 -5.49
CA THR A 32 7.00 -9.85 -5.97
C THR A 32 6.57 -11.23 -5.47
N ALA A 33 7.50 -12.19 -5.35
CA ALA A 33 7.18 -13.52 -4.84
C ALA A 33 6.87 -13.48 -3.34
N TYR A 34 7.62 -12.67 -2.57
CA TYR A 34 7.28 -12.37 -1.19
C TYR A 34 5.90 -11.72 -1.10
N LEU A 35 5.62 -10.70 -1.92
CA LEU A 35 4.35 -9.97 -1.89
C LEU A 35 3.16 -10.90 -2.15
N PHE A 36 3.27 -11.75 -3.17
CA PHE A 36 2.27 -12.77 -3.49
C PHE A 36 2.02 -13.71 -2.30
N ALA A 37 3.09 -14.32 -1.76
CA ALA A 37 2.99 -15.27 -0.67
C ALA A 37 2.44 -14.62 0.61
N PHE A 38 2.93 -13.43 0.95
CA PHE A 38 2.48 -12.68 2.11
C PHE A 38 1.00 -12.31 2.00
N LEU A 39 0.58 -11.69 0.90
CA LEU A 39 -0.83 -11.32 0.69
C LEU A 39 -1.74 -12.55 0.68
N LEU A 40 -1.30 -13.67 0.08
CA LEU A 40 -2.02 -14.94 0.09
C LEU A 40 -2.26 -15.42 1.53
N SER A 41 -1.19 -15.56 2.30
CA SER A 41 -1.18 -16.18 3.62
C SER A 41 -1.64 -15.26 4.76
N SER A 42 -1.53 -13.94 4.61
CA SER A 42 -1.91 -12.99 5.66
C SER A 42 -3.39 -13.08 6.04
N ARG A 43 -4.26 -13.54 5.12
CA ARG A 43 -5.70 -13.73 5.35
C ARG A 43 -6.02 -14.71 6.47
N LEU A 44 -5.08 -15.60 6.81
CA LEU A 44 -5.21 -16.50 7.95
C LEU A 44 -5.11 -15.78 9.30
N PHE A 45 -4.52 -14.57 9.32
CA PHE A 45 -4.19 -13.83 10.54
C PHE A 45 -4.84 -12.45 10.64
N VAL A 46 -5.16 -11.82 9.51
CA VAL A 46 -5.70 -10.45 9.44
C VAL A 46 -6.61 -10.29 8.22
N LYS A 47 -7.71 -9.56 8.37
CA LYS A 47 -8.61 -9.30 7.25
C LYS A 47 -7.95 -8.35 6.24
N PRO A 48 -8.23 -8.46 4.93
CA PRO A 48 -7.61 -7.60 3.90
C PRO A 48 -7.74 -6.09 4.17
N HIS A 49 -8.91 -5.60 4.59
CA HIS A 49 -9.09 -4.17 4.89
C HIS A 49 -8.31 -3.72 6.14
N GLU A 50 -8.17 -4.59 7.16
CA GLU A 50 -7.35 -4.31 8.34
C GLU A 50 -5.85 -4.33 7.99
N LEU A 51 -5.45 -5.24 7.10
CA LEU A 51 -4.08 -5.29 6.57
C LEU A 51 -3.76 -4.01 5.81
N LEU A 52 -4.66 -3.55 4.93
CA LEU A 52 -4.50 -2.30 4.21
C LEU A 52 -4.32 -1.14 5.21
N GLN A 53 -5.15 -1.03 6.25
CA GLN A 53 -4.99 0.01 7.28
C GLN A 53 -3.59 -0.01 7.90
N ARG A 54 -3.08 -1.19 8.28
CA ARG A 54 -1.73 -1.32 8.84
C ARG A 54 -0.63 -0.94 7.85
N VAL A 55 -0.75 -1.35 6.60
CA VAL A 55 0.20 -1.00 5.52
C VAL A 55 0.24 0.53 5.34
N CYS A 56 -0.93 1.18 5.31
CA CYS A 56 -1.03 2.64 5.26
C CYS A 56 -0.34 3.30 6.46
N GLU A 57 -0.67 2.88 7.67
CA GLU A 57 -0.12 3.45 8.91
C GLU A 57 1.40 3.32 8.98
N VAL A 58 1.93 2.14 8.65
CA VAL A 58 3.37 1.89 8.63
C VAL A 58 4.04 2.76 7.57
N GLY A 59 3.47 2.84 6.36
CA GLY A 59 4.02 3.64 5.27
C GLY A 59 4.14 5.11 5.64
N PHE A 60 3.06 5.71 6.16
CA PHE A 60 3.10 7.12 6.57
C PHE A 60 4.01 7.38 7.79
N THR A 61 4.07 6.45 8.74
CA THR A 61 4.96 6.57 9.90
C THR A 61 6.43 6.52 9.48
N GLN A 62 6.80 5.60 8.59
CA GLN A 62 8.17 5.47 8.08
C GLN A 62 8.63 6.69 7.29
N GLN A 63 7.70 7.41 6.65
CA GLN A 63 8.02 8.64 5.91
C GLN A 63 7.97 9.92 6.77
N GLY A 64 7.71 9.81 8.08
CA GLY A 64 7.57 10.98 8.96
C GLY A 64 6.32 11.84 8.68
N LEU A 65 5.34 11.29 7.95
CA LEU A 65 4.14 12.00 7.49
C LEU A 65 3.00 12.03 8.53
N LYS A 66 3.25 11.52 9.75
CA LYS A 66 2.23 11.43 10.80
C LYS A 66 1.90 12.79 11.42
N ASP A 67 2.88 13.70 11.47
CA ASP A 67 2.77 14.98 12.18
C ASP A 67 2.53 16.20 11.26
N ASN A 68 2.11 15.98 10.01
CA ASN A 68 1.79 17.04 9.02
C ASN A 68 2.90 18.06 8.71
N ASP A 69 4.13 17.91 9.24
CA ASP A 69 5.26 18.78 8.89
C ASP A 69 5.87 18.37 7.54
N LEU A 70 5.16 18.74 6.48
CA LEU A 70 5.54 18.49 5.08
C LEU A 70 6.70 19.39 4.62
N SER A 71 7.12 20.35 5.45
CA SER A 71 8.12 21.36 5.07
C SER A 71 9.53 20.79 4.99
N THR A 72 9.81 19.73 5.75
CA THR A 72 11.13 19.08 5.84
C THR A 72 11.27 17.85 4.93
N ILE A 73 10.16 17.38 4.34
CA ILE A 73 10.14 16.13 3.57
C ILE A 73 10.57 16.41 2.13
N ASN A 74 11.57 15.65 1.66
CA ASN A 74 12.02 15.72 0.28
C ASN A 74 10.88 15.28 -0.66
N LYS A 75 10.40 16.21 -1.49
CA LYS A 75 9.28 16.02 -2.42
C LYS A 75 9.52 14.87 -3.40
N ASP A 76 10.76 14.64 -3.83
CA ASP A 76 11.09 13.54 -4.73
C ASP A 76 10.99 12.18 -4.03
N LYS A 77 11.45 12.10 -2.77
CA LYS A 77 11.29 10.87 -1.97
C LYS A 77 9.82 10.59 -1.70
N LEU A 78 9.06 11.61 -1.35
CA LEU A 78 7.61 11.51 -1.15
C LEU A 78 6.94 10.98 -2.41
N GLY A 79 7.32 11.48 -3.59
CA GLY A 79 6.70 11.03 -4.82
C GLY A 79 7.03 9.60 -5.23
N ARG A 80 8.27 9.14 -5.00
CA ARG A 80 8.62 7.73 -5.19
C ARG A 80 7.86 6.82 -4.24
N PHE A 81 7.74 7.21 -2.97
CA PHE A 81 6.95 6.46 -2.01
C PHE A 81 5.49 6.35 -2.44
N VAL A 82 4.87 7.47 -2.86
CA VAL A 82 3.49 7.46 -3.35
C VAL A 82 3.35 6.56 -4.58
N ALA A 83 4.27 6.64 -5.54
CA ALA A 83 4.26 5.78 -6.73
C ALA A 83 4.31 4.29 -6.36
N HIS A 84 5.19 3.90 -5.43
CA HIS A 84 5.27 2.52 -4.96
C HIS A 84 4.01 2.07 -4.20
N MET A 85 3.38 2.94 -3.41
CA MET A 85 2.13 2.61 -2.74
C MET A 85 0.99 2.37 -3.74
N VAL A 86 0.92 3.20 -4.79
CA VAL A 86 -0.04 3.04 -5.88
C VAL A 86 0.21 1.73 -6.64
N GLN A 87 1.48 1.42 -6.92
CA GLN A 87 1.89 0.16 -7.53
C GLN A 87 1.48 -1.05 -6.68
N LEU A 88 1.75 -1.03 -5.36
CA LEU A 88 1.34 -2.08 -4.43
C LEU A 88 -0.18 -2.35 -4.48
N LEU A 89 -1.00 -1.29 -4.49
CA LEU A 89 -2.45 -1.43 -4.58
C LEU A 89 -2.88 -2.01 -5.94
N GLY A 90 -2.22 -1.60 -7.02
CA GLY A 90 -2.43 -2.16 -8.36
C GLY A 90 -2.17 -3.67 -8.38
N GLU A 91 -0.97 -4.08 -7.98
CA GLU A 91 -0.58 -5.50 -7.94
C GLU A 91 -1.48 -6.35 -7.04
N TRP A 92 -1.89 -5.82 -5.87
CA TRP A 92 -2.83 -6.50 -4.98
C TRP A 92 -4.21 -6.65 -5.66
N SER A 93 -4.71 -5.61 -6.32
CA SER A 93 -6.01 -5.67 -7.01
C SER A 93 -6.03 -6.64 -8.20
N GLU A 94 -4.90 -6.79 -8.87
CA GLU A 94 -4.73 -7.74 -9.98
C GLU A 94 -4.63 -9.17 -9.46
N THR A 95 -3.84 -9.39 -8.41
CA THR A 95 -3.56 -10.71 -7.85
C THR A 95 -4.75 -11.28 -7.06
N PHE A 96 -5.43 -10.43 -6.28
CA PHE A 96 -6.51 -10.83 -5.38
C PHE A 96 -7.73 -9.89 -5.48
N PRO A 97 -8.43 -9.86 -6.63
CA PRO A 97 -9.51 -8.91 -6.90
C PRO A 97 -10.70 -9.04 -5.93
N TYR A 98 -10.88 -10.20 -5.29
CA TYR A 98 -11.95 -10.44 -4.34
C TYR A 98 -11.86 -9.57 -3.08
N ASP A 99 -10.65 -9.20 -2.65
CA ASP A 99 -10.46 -8.35 -1.46
C ASP A 99 -11.07 -6.95 -1.68
N PHE A 100 -11.04 -6.46 -2.92
CA PHE A 100 -11.52 -5.13 -3.31
C PHE A 100 -13.03 -5.07 -3.53
N ARG A 101 -13.75 -6.19 -3.36
CA ARG A 101 -15.22 -6.19 -3.31
C ARG A 101 -15.73 -5.74 -1.94
N ASP A 102 -14.89 -5.74 -0.90
CA ASP A 102 -15.25 -5.26 0.42
C ASP A 102 -15.25 -3.73 0.45
N GLU A 103 -16.37 -3.12 0.86
CA GLU A 103 -16.49 -1.66 0.94
C GLU A 103 -15.49 -1.00 1.89
N ARG A 104 -15.04 -1.70 2.94
CA ARG A 104 -14.01 -1.18 3.85
C ARG A 104 -12.65 -1.16 3.18
N MET A 105 -12.35 -2.16 2.34
CA MET A 105 -11.15 -2.17 1.51
C MET A 105 -11.17 -0.96 0.56
N MET A 106 -12.27 -0.78 -0.17
CA MET A 106 -12.43 0.34 -1.09
C MET A 106 -12.43 1.70 -0.38
N GLY A 107 -13.01 1.79 0.82
CA GLY A 107 -12.91 2.96 1.68
C GLY A 107 -11.46 3.33 1.99
N GLY A 108 -10.66 2.33 2.40
CA GLY A 108 -9.23 2.52 2.66
C GLY A 108 -8.44 2.97 1.42
N VAL A 109 -8.71 2.35 0.26
CA VAL A 109 -8.07 2.73 -1.02
C VAL A 109 -8.40 4.17 -1.40
N ARG A 110 -9.65 4.60 -1.24
CA ARG A 110 -10.08 6.00 -1.47
C ARG A 110 -9.35 6.95 -0.53
N THR A 111 -9.32 6.66 0.77
CA THR A 111 -8.60 7.49 1.75
C THR A 111 -7.11 7.62 1.42
N MET A 112 -6.47 6.51 1.05
CA MET A 112 -5.07 6.50 0.62
C MET A 112 -4.86 7.37 -0.62
N THR A 113 -5.67 7.14 -1.67
CA THR A 113 -5.68 7.91 -2.91
C THR A 113 -5.79 9.41 -2.66
N HIS A 114 -6.75 9.84 -1.82
CA HIS A 114 -6.92 11.25 -1.48
C HIS A 114 -5.69 11.83 -0.79
N ARG A 115 -5.06 11.09 0.13
CA ARG A 115 -3.81 11.50 0.77
C ARG A 115 -2.67 11.62 -0.23
N CYS A 116 -2.51 10.65 -1.13
CA CYS A 116 -1.51 10.68 -2.19
C CYS A 116 -1.66 11.91 -3.10
N ILE A 117 -2.88 12.26 -3.49
CA ILE A 117 -3.17 13.45 -4.31
C ILE A 117 -2.88 14.74 -3.55
N ALA A 118 -3.24 14.80 -2.26
CA ALA A 118 -2.95 15.96 -1.41
C ALA A 118 -1.43 16.19 -1.24
N LEU A 119 -0.67 15.10 -1.14
CA LEU A 119 0.79 15.12 -0.99
C LEU A 119 1.53 15.39 -2.31
N GLN A 120 0.99 14.91 -3.43
CA GLN A 120 1.55 15.13 -4.75
C GLN A 120 0.45 15.34 -5.81
N PRO A 121 0.05 16.60 -6.05
CA PRO A 121 -0.96 16.94 -7.06
C PRO A 121 -0.59 16.51 -8.49
N ALA A 122 0.69 16.30 -8.78
CA ALA A 122 1.18 15.85 -10.07
C ALA A 122 0.81 14.38 -10.41
N LEU A 123 0.62 13.52 -9.39
CA LEU A 123 0.24 12.11 -9.58
C LEU A 123 -1.25 11.89 -9.81
N ARG A 124 -2.03 12.97 -9.93
CA ARG A 124 -3.49 12.91 -10.11
C ARG A 124 -3.89 12.02 -11.29
N ARG A 125 -3.07 11.94 -12.35
CA ARG A 125 -3.30 11.12 -13.56
C ARG A 125 -3.03 9.62 -13.35
N ASP A 126 -2.01 9.25 -12.59
CA ASP A 126 -1.63 7.85 -12.38
C ASP A 126 -2.54 7.18 -11.34
N VAL A 127 -2.91 7.95 -10.31
CA VAL A 127 -3.85 7.52 -9.27
C VAL A 127 -5.27 7.33 -9.81
N THR A 128 -5.66 8.11 -10.84
CA THR A 128 -6.92 7.87 -11.55
C THR A 128 -6.85 6.64 -12.45
N GLN A 129 -5.69 6.18 -12.92
CA GLN A 129 -5.62 4.94 -13.70
C GLN A 129 -5.73 3.68 -12.85
N VAL A 130 -5.29 3.70 -11.58
CA VAL A 130 -5.65 2.64 -10.62
C VAL A 130 -7.16 2.54 -10.39
N HIS A 131 -7.91 3.64 -10.58
CA HIS A 131 -9.38 3.61 -10.60
C HIS A 131 -9.98 3.06 -11.91
N VAL A 132 -9.23 3.00 -13.00
CA VAL A 132 -9.73 2.66 -14.34
C VAL A 132 -9.46 1.21 -14.72
N SER A 133 -8.45 0.56 -14.17
CA SER A 133 -8.08 -0.81 -14.57
C SER A 133 -9.05 -1.93 -14.15
N ARG A 134 -10.16 -1.65 -13.44
CA ARG A 134 -11.29 -2.60 -13.25
C ARG A 134 -12.49 -1.94 -12.52
N ASP A 135 -13.48 -1.46 -13.27
CA ASP A 135 -14.91 -1.35 -12.91
C ASP A 135 -15.29 -1.02 -11.44
N LEU A 136 -14.94 0.16 -10.92
CA LEU A 136 -15.42 0.66 -9.63
C LEU A 136 -15.95 2.10 -9.66
N ILE A 137 -16.55 2.51 -10.78
CA ILE A 137 -17.48 3.65 -10.84
C ILE A 137 -18.77 3.18 -11.51
N PRO A 138 -19.83 2.82 -10.78
CA PRO A 138 -21.14 3.28 -11.16
C PRO A 138 -21.34 4.66 -10.51
N TYR A 139 -21.69 5.64 -11.33
CA TYR A 139 -22.15 6.99 -10.97
C TYR A 139 -21.09 8.06 -10.69
N THR A 140 -20.61 8.66 -11.78
CA THR A 140 -20.74 10.11 -11.92
C THR A 140 -21.76 10.37 -13.02
N THR A 141 -22.90 10.99 -12.71
CA THR A 141 -23.55 12.10 -13.44
C THR A 141 -24.86 12.48 -12.73
N GLN A 142 -24.80 13.44 -11.80
CA GLN A 142 -25.49 14.74 -11.84
C GLN A 142 -25.14 15.55 -10.59
#